data_AF-A0A930BTC2-F1
#
_entry.id   AF-A0A930BTC2-F1
#
_cell.length_a   1.000
_cell.length_b   1.000
_cell.length_c   1.000
_cell.angle_alpha   90.00
_cell.angle_beta   90.00
_cell.angle_gamma   90.00
#
_symmetry.space_group_name_H-M   'P 1'
#
loop_
_entity.id
_entity.type
_entity.pdbx_description
1 polymer ?
#
loop_
_entity_poly.entity_id
_entity_poly.type
_entity_poly.pdbx_seq_one_letter_code
_entity_poly.pdbx_strand_id
1 'polypeptide(L)'
;MLNLIWVAFILVGFVAALVQTLQGDLDIFSRVLTGLFDTAKTGFDISLGLVGVMSLWLGIMKIGERGGLIQLFGRLVTPFFRRVFPDIPPGHPASGSIVMNFSANMLGLDNAATPLGLKAMRELQEINPKPDTASNPMIMFLVLNTAGITLIPTSVIAIRQAIALKQGLVGFNAADIFLPTLLGTFVSFCAGLVAVAVWQRINLLSRPVLTFFAGFAALMGGLYAWLAGLPPERMAQMIGLLGSGLIVSLITLFVAVAAWRRIDVYEAFVEGAKEGFGVAVQIIPYLIAMLAAISVFRTTGGMDYLIGGIRTAVLALGLNADFVPALPVGLMKTLSGSGARGLMVDVMTTHGVDSFPGKLAAIIQGSTET
;
A
#
# COMPACT_ATOMS: atom_id res chain seq x y z
N MET A 1 -8.17 -17.73 -3.16
CA MET A 1 -8.69 -17.28 -1.84
C MET A 1 -9.71 -16.15 -1.97
N LEU A 2 -9.41 -15.04 -2.67
CA LEU A 2 -10.35 -13.92 -2.81
C LEU A 2 -11.77 -14.31 -3.28
N ASN A 3 -11.86 -15.22 -4.26
CA ASN A 3 -13.15 -15.78 -4.72
C ASN A 3 -13.99 -16.37 -3.58
N LEU A 4 -13.36 -17.11 -2.66
CA LEU A 4 -14.07 -17.72 -1.53
C LEU A 4 -14.59 -16.67 -0.55
N ILE A 5 -13.79 -15.62 -0.28
CA ILE A 5 -14.21 -14.54 0.62
C ILE A 5 -15.38 -13.76 0.01
N TRP A 6 -15.29 -13.45 -1.29
CA TRP A 6 -16.36 -12.76 -2.00
C TRP A 6 -17.67 -13.56 -1.97
N VAL A 7 -17.60 -14.85 -2.30
CA VAL A 7 -18.76 -15.76 -2.23
C VAL A 7 -19.30 -15.85 -0.81
N ALA A 8 -18.43 -15.94 0.21
CA ALA A 8 -18.84 -16.00 1.60
C ALA A 8 -19.59 -14.74 2.04
N PHE A 9 -19.11 -13.53 1.70
CA PHE A 9 -19.80 -12.28 2.02
C PHE A 9 -21.22 -12.24 1.44
N ILE A 10 -21.40 -12.69 0.20
CA ILE A 10 -22.72 -12.74 -0.45
C ILE A 10 -23.62 -13.81 0.18
N LEU A 11 -23.14 -15.05 0.30
CA LEU A 11 -23.96 -16.17 0.78
C LEU A 11 -24.31 -16.03 2.26
N VAL A 12 -23.35 -15.66 3.11
CA VAL A 12 -23.60 -15.45 4.54
C VAL A 12 -24.53 -14.24 4.74
N GLY A 13 -24.33 -13.16 3.98
CA GLY A 13 -25.24 -12.02 4.03
C GLY A 13 -26.66 -12.39 3.59
N PHE A 14 -26.82 -13.18 2.52
CA PHE A 14 -28.13 -13.66 2.09
C PHE A 14 -28.83 -14.51 3.16
N VAL A 15 -28.11 -15.43 3.80
CA VAL A 15 -28.65 -16.22 4.92
C VAL A 15 -29.03 -15.33 6.09
N ALA A 16 -28.21 -14.33 6.44
CA ALA A 16 -28.52 -13.37 7.50
C ALA A 16 -29.76 -12.51 7.17
N ALA A 17 -29.96 -12.15 5.90
CA ALA A 17 -31.16 -11.46 5.44
C ALA A 17 -32.41 -12.34 5.58
N LEU A 18 -32.34 -13.62 5.20
CA LEU A 18 -33.44 -14.57 5.39
C LEU A 18 -33.82 -14.70 6.86
N VAL A 19 -32.84 -14.82 7.76
CA VAL A 19 -33.09 -14.87 9.21
C VAL A 19 -33.78 -13.60 9.70
N GLN A 20 -33.35 -12.42 9.25
CA GLN A 20 -33.99 -11.14 9.62
C GLN A 20 -35.42 -11.02 9.07
N THR A 21 -35.68 -11.52 7.86
CA THR A 21 -37.04 -11.59 7.31
C THR A 21 -37.93 -12.50 8.16
N LEU A 22 -37.43 -13.65 8.62
CA LEU A 22 -38.15 -14.53 9.55
C LEU A 22 -38.39 -13.88 10.92
N GLN A 23 -37.53 -12.94 11.33
CA GLN A 23 -37.68 -12.13 12.56
C GLN A 23 -38.62 -10.93 12.38
N GLY A 24 -39.17 -10.71 11.18
CA GLY A 24 -40.17 -9.68 10.89
C GLY A 24 -39.68 -8.48 10.07
N ASP A 25 -38.41 -8.46 9.64
CA ASP A 25 -37.87 -7.37 8.82
C ASP A 25 -38.15 -7.60 7.32
N LEU A 26 -39.27 -7.05 6.86
CA LEU A 26 -39.71 -7.20 5.47
C LEU A 26 -38.94 -6.29 4.49
N ASP A 27 -38.25 -5.26 4.99
CA ASP A 27 -37.54 -4.27 4.18
C ASP A 27 -36.07 -4.66 3.92
N ILE A 28 -35.55 -5.70 4.59
CA ILE A 28 -34.14 -6.08 4.50
C ILE A 28 -33.65 -6.31 3.07
N PHE A 29 -34.44 -7.00 2.22
CA PHE A 29 -34.06 -7.22 0.82
C PHE A 29 -34.03 -5.93 0.00
N SER A 30 -34.95 -4.99 0.28
CA SER A 30 -34.94 -3.67 -0.34
C SER A 30 -33.71 -2.86 0.06
N ARG A 31 -33.33 -2.90 1.36
CA ARG A 31 -32.11 -2.24 1.85
C ARG A 31 -30.86 -2.86 1.26
N VAL A 32 -30.77 -4.18 1.16
CA VAL A 32 -29.64 -4.88 0.53
C VAL A 32 -29.53 -4.50 -0.95
N LEU A 33 -30.64 -4.49 -1.68
CA LEU A 33 -30.65 -4.13 -3.10
C LEU A 33 -30.24 -2.66 -3.33
N THR A 34 -30.79 -1.74 -2.54
CA THR A 34 -30.41 -0.32 -2.58
C THR A 34 -28.92 -0.15 -2.25
N GLY A 35 -28.43 -0.81 -1.20
CA GLY A 35 -27.03 -0.80 -0.81
C GLY A 35 -26.08 -1.34 -1.89
N LEU A 36 -26.49 -2.34 -2.68
CA LEU A 36 -25.72 -2.83 -3.83
C LEU A 36 -25.57 -1.75 -4.91
N PHE A 37 -26.67 -1.07 -5.28
CA PHE A 37 -26.63 -0.03 -6.30
C PHE A 37 -25.86 1.21 -5.84
N ASP A 38 -26.05 1.64 -4.60
CA ASP A 38 -25.36 2.80 -4.03
C ASP A 38 -23.85 2.56 -3.93
N THR A 39 -23.43 1.36 -3.55
CA THR A 39 -21.99 1.01 -3.49
C THR A 39 -21.37 0.84 -4.87
N ALA A 40 -22.10 0.34 -5.86
CA ALA A 40 -21.65 0.32 -7.24
C ALA A 40 -21.40 1.73 -7.78
N LYS A 41 -22.34 2.67 -7.56
CA LYS A 41 -22.18 4.09 -7.90
C LYS A 41 -21.00 4.71 -7.15
N THR A 42 -20.91 4.47 -5.84
CA THR A 42 -19.83 4.98 -4.99
C THR A 42 -18.47 4.54 -5.52
N GLY A 43 -18.34 3.26 -5.87
CA GLY A 43 -17.12 2.71 -6.43
C GLY A 43 -16.75 3.31 -7.78
N PHE A 44 -17.75 3.56 -8.64
CA PHE A 44 -17.54 4.26 -9.90
C PHE A 44 -17.04 5.70 -9.70
N ASP A 45 -17.70 6.54 -8.89
CA ASP A 45 -17.23 7.93 -8.76
C ASP A 45 -15.92 8.06 -7.96
N ILE A 46 -15.60 7.12 -7.06
CA ILE A 46 -14.24 7.06 -6.46
C ILE A 46 -13.21 6.80 -7.56
N SER A 47 -13.52 5.91 -8.49
CA SER A 47 -12.62 5.57 -9.59
C SER A 47 -12.42 6.72 -10.57
N LEU A 48 -13.44 7.55 -10.81
CA LEU A 48 -13.27 8.80 -11.57
C LEU A 48 -12.28 9.75 -10.89
N GLY A 49 -12.37 9.91 -9.56
CA GLY A 49 -11.38 10.67 -8.81
C GLY A 49 -9.97 10.08 -8.92
N LEU A 50 -9.86 8.74 -8.90
CA LEU A 50 -8.58 8.05 -9.07
C LEU A 50 -7.94 8.32 -10.42
N VAL A 51 -8.71 8.42 -11.51
CA VAL A 51 -8.17 8.72 -12.86
C VAL A 51 -7.30 9.97 -12.85
N GLY A 52 -7.82 11.08 -12.31
CA GLY A 52 -7.08 12.36 -12.30
C GLY A 52 -5.80 12.28 -11.48
N VAL A 53 -5.89 11.71 -10.28
CA VAL A 53 -4.75 11.65 -9.36
C VAL A 53 -3.70 10.62 -9.80
N MET A 54 -4.11 9.47 -10.33
CA MET A 54 -3.18 8.47 -10.88
C MET A 54 -2.48 8.97 -12.14
N SER A 55 -3.17 9.75 -12.99
CA SER A 55 -2.56 10.39 -14.15
C SER A 55 -1.45 11.36 -13.73
N LEU A 56 -1.69 12.16 -12.69
CA LEU A 56 -0.67 13.05 -12.12
C LEU A 56 0.54 12.27 -11.60
N TRP A 57 0.31 11.26 -10.75
CA TRP A 57 1.39 10.51 -10.12
C TRP A 57 2.21 9.70 -11.12
N LEU A 58 1.57 8.92 -12.00
CA LEU A 58 2.31 8.14 -12.98
C LEU A 58 2.99 9.02 -14.02
N GLY A 59 2.41 10.19 -14.35
CA GLY A 59 3.10 11.21 -15.15
C GLY A 59 4.40 11.67 -14.51
N ILE A 60 4.38 12.03 -13.22
CA ILE A 60 5.58 12.41 -12.46
C ILE A 60 6.59 11.26 -12.40
N MET A 61 6.11 10.05 -12.12
CA MET A 61 6.99 8.90 -12.00
C MET A 61 7.64 8.54 -13.33
N LYS A 62 6.93 8.72 -14.46
CA LYS A 62 7.49 8.54 -15.81
C LYS A 62 8.58 9.57 -16.13
N ILE A 63 8.45 10.81 -15.64
CA ILE A 63 9.55 11.79 -15.72
C ILE A 63 10.79 11.27 -14.97
N GLY A 64 10.61 10.74 -13.75
CA GLY A 64 11.70 10.18 -12.96
C GLY A 64 12.35 8.97 -13.64
N GLU A 65 11.53 8.08 -14.21
CA GLU A 65 11.96 6.92 -15.00
C GLU A 65 12.82 7.34 -16.19
N ARG A 66 12.29 8.18 -17.09
CA ARG A 66 13.02 8.66 -18.28
C ARG A 66 14.22 9.54 -17.91
N GLY A 67 14.14 10.28 -16.81
CA GLY A 67 15.23 11.05 -16.22
C GLY A 67 16.37 10.17 -15.68
N GLY A 68 16.18 8.86 -15.58
CA GLY A 68 17.20 7.92 -15.14
C GLY A 68 17.40 7.91 -13.62
N LEU A 69 16.40 8.36 -12.86
CA LEU A 69 16.45 8.42 -11.39
C LEU A 69 16.32 7.04 -10.76
N ILE A 70 15.54 6.13 -11.35
CA ILE A 70 15.44 4.73 -10.87
C ILE A 70 16.83 4.08 -10.88
N GLN A 71 17.61 4.30 -11.93
CA GLN A 71 18.96 3.75 -12.05
C GLN A 71 19.93 4.40 -11.06
N LEU A 72 19.75 5.69 -10.79
CA LEU A 72 20.53 6.40 -9.77
C LEU A 72 20.25 5.84 -8.36
N PHE A 73 18.97 5.70 -8.00
CA PHE A 73 18.54 5.07 -6.75
C PHE A 73 19.04 3.63 -6.64
N GLY A 74 18.94 2.86 -7.73
CA GLY A 74 19.46 1.50 -7.79
C GLY A 74 20.95 1.42 -7.47
N ARG A 75 21.77 2.34 -8.01
CA ARG A 75 23.20 2.42 -7.69
C ARG A 75 23.47 2.72 -6.22
N LEU A 76 22.64 3.57 -5.59
CA LEU A 76 22.76 3.90 -4.17
C LEU A 76 22.48 2.70 -3.25
N VAL A 77 21.47 1.87 -3.58
CA VAL A 77 21.11 0.71 -2.75
C VAL A 77 21.88 -0.57 -3.09
N THR A 78 22.58 -0.61 -4.25
CA THR A 78 23.40 -1.76 -4.67
C THR A 78 24.34 -2.33 -3.58
N PRO A 79 25.08 -1.51 -2.80
CA PRO A 79 25.99 -2.04 -1.77
C PRO A 79 25.28 -2.84 -0.67
N PHE A 80 24.05 -2.46 -0.34
CA PHE A 80 23.20 -3.18 0.61
C PHE A 80 22.77 -4.53 0.01
N PHE A 81 22.21 -4.51 -1.20
CA PHE A 81 21.71 -5.72 -1.88
C PHE A 81 22.80 -6.76 -2.13
N ARG A 82 24.03 -6.33 -2.45
CA ARG A 82 25.17 -7.26 -2.59
C ARG A 82 25.48 -8.06 -1.34
N ARG A 83 25.14 -7.57 -0.14
CA ARG A 83 25.34 -8.30 1.13
C ARG A 83 24.14 -9.13 1.52
N VAL A 84 22.94 -8.68 1.16
CA VAL A 84 21.68 -9.37 1.43
C VAL A 84 21.47 -10.56 0.47
N PHE A 85 22.09 -10.54 -0.71
CA PHE A 85 22.05 -11.62 -1.70
C PHE A 85 23.44 -12.21 -1.95
N PRO A 86 24.05 -12.91 -0.97
CA PRO A 86 25.42 -13.43 -1.09
C PRO A 86 25.56 -14.52 -2.15
N ASP A 87 24.49 -15.28 -2.41
CA ASP A 87 24.50 -16.45 -3.31
C ASP A 87 24.37 -16.08 -4.80
N ILE A 88 24.21 -14.79 -5.13
CA ILE A 88 24.16 -14.33 -6.52
C ILE A 88 25.59 -14.09 -7.04
N PRO A 89 26.01 -14.74 -8.15
CA PRO A 89 27.34 -14.56 -8.70
C PRO A 89 27.64 -13.10 -9.05
N PRO A 90 28.87 -12.60 -8.81
CA PRO A 90 29.26 -11.25 -9.19
C PRO A 90 29.06 -10.99 -10.68
N GLY A 91 28.30 -9.94 -11.03
CA GLY A 91 28.03 -9.57 -12.42
C GLY A 91 26.81 -10.27 -13.04
N HIS A 92 26.14 -11.18 -12.31
CA HIS A 92 24.91 -11.81 -12.79
C HIS A 92 23.77 -10.78 -12.95
N PRO A 93 22.98 -10.82 -14.04
CA PRO A 93 21.91 -9.85 -14.31
C PRO A 93 20.83 -9.79 -13.22
N ALA A 94 20.57 -10.89 -12.51
CA ALA A 94 19.65 -10.96 -11.37
C ALA A 94 19.87 -9.84 -10.34
N SER A 95 21.13 -9.49 -10.05
CA SER A 95 21.44 -8.39 -9.12
C SER A 95 20.83 -7.06 -9.59
N GLY A 96 20.94 -6.77 -10.89
CA GLY A 96 20.38 -5.56 -11.49
C GLY A 96 18.85 -5.57 -11.46
N SER A 97 18.23 -6.67 -11.88
CA SER A 97 16.76 -6.80 -11.92
C SER A 97 16.14 -6.70 -10.52
N ILE A 98 16.75 -7.31 -9.50
CA ILE A 98 16.30 -7.20 -8.10
C ILE A 98 16.36 -5.75 -7.62
N VAL A 99 17.50 -5.08 -7.83
CA VAL A 99 17.71 -3.69 -7.42
C VAL A 99 16.72 -2.76 -8.12
N MET A 100 16.47 -2.96 -9.41
CA MET A 100 15.51 -2.15 -10.18
C MET A 100 14.07 -2.41 -9.75
N ASN A 101 13.68 -3.67 -9.54
CA ASN A 101 12.36 -4.01 -9.01
C ASN A 101 12.12 -3.37 -7.63
N PHE A 102 13.07 -3.50 -6.71
CA PHE A 102 12.97 -2.90 -5.38
C PHE A 102 12.89 -1.38 -5.47
N SER A 103 13.73 -0.74 -6.30
CA SER A 103 13.70 0.71 -6.51
C SER A 103 12.37 1.18 -7.11
N ALA A 104 11.81 0.43 -8.06
CA ALA A 104 10.50 0.73 -8.64
C ALA A 104 9.38 0.62 -7.59
N ASN A 105 9.35 -0.46 -6.80
CA ASN A 105 8.39 -0.61 -5.70
C ASN A 105 8.50 0.52 -4.67
N MET A 106 9.72 0.89 -4.26
CA MET A 106 9.94 1.98 -3.30
C MET A 106 9.38 3.31 -3.79
N LEU A 107 9.51 3.59 -5.08
CA LEU A 107 9.04 4.82 -5.70
C LEU A 107 7.55 4.76 -6.09
N GLY A 108 6.86 3.64 -5.88
CA GLY A 108 5.45 3.47 -6.27
C GLY A 108 5.22 3.30 -7.77
N LEU A 109 6.22 2.76 -8.48
CA LEU A 109 6.18 2.42 -9.91
C LEU A 109 5.69 0.98 -10.12
N ASP A 110 4.53 0.63 -9.57
CA ASP A 110 4.01 -0.75 -9.50
C ASP A 110 3.92 -1.44 -10.88
N ASN A 111 3.58 -0.66 -11.92
CA ASN A 111 3.48 -1.13 -13.31
C ASN A 111 4.82 -1.58 -13.90
N ALA A 112 5.92 -0.93 -13.49
CA ALA A 112 7.28 -1.32 -13.89
C ALA A 112 7.84 -2.39 -12.93
N ALA A 113 7.45 -2.38 -11.67
CA ALA A 113 7.98 -3.28 -10.66
C ALA A 113 7.62 -4.75 -10.93
N THR A 114 6.36 -5.04 -11.28
CA THR A 114 5.91 -6.42 -11.54
C THR A 114 6.69 -7.14 -12.65
N PRO A 115 6.85 -6.58 -13.87
CA PRO A 115 7.64 -7.23 -14.92
C PRO A 115 9.13 -7.35 -14.55
N LEU A 116 9.69 -6.35 -13.85
CA LEU A 116 11.06 -6.43 -13.33
C LEU A 116 11.21 -7.55 -12.29
N GLY A 117 10.19 -7.77 -11.45
CA GLY A 117 10.18 -8.82 -10.45
C GLY A 117 10.06 -10.22 -11.05
N LEU A 118 9.20 -10.40 -12.05
CA LEU A 118 9.13 -11.64 -12.82
C LEU A 118 10.44 -11.93 -13.56
N LYS A 119 11.07 -10.90 -14.12
CA LYS A 119 12.40 -11.02 -14.74
C LYS A 119 13.44 -11.45 -13.72
N ALA A 120 13.50 -10.80 -12.55
CA ALA A 120 14.40 -11.16 -11.47
C ALA A 120 14.19 -12.61 -11.02
N MET A 121 12.94 -13.07 -10.87
CA MET A 121 12.65 -14.46 -10.50
C MET A 121 13.11 -15.46 -11.56
N ARG A 122 12.98 -15.15 -12.86
CA ARG A 122 13.50 -15.98 -13.94
C ARG A 122 15.02 -16.06 -13.91
N GLU A 123 15.70 -14.93 -13.75
CA GLU A 123 17.17 -14.88 -13.65
C GLU A 123 17.69 -15.59 -12.38
N LEU A 124 16.94 -15.54 -11.28
CA LEU A 124 17.25 -16.33 -10.08
C LEU A 124 17.01 -17.83 -10.27
N GLN A 125 16.03 -18.20 -11.09
CA GLN A 125 15.73 -19.60 -11.43
C GLN A 125 16.81 -20.21 -12.33
N GLU A 126 17.45 -19.44 -13.21
CA GLU A 126 18.56 -19.89 -14.06
C GLU A 126 19.77 -20.38 -13.25
N ILE A 127 20.01 -19.76 -12.10
CA ILE A 127 21.10 -20.12 -11.18
C ILE A 127 20.64 -21.03 -10.04
N ASN A 128 19.39 -21.50 -10.07
CA ASN A 128 18.83 -22.36 -9.04
C ASN A 128 19.30 -23.82 -9.24
N PRO A 129 20.08 -24.40 -8.31
CA PRO A 129 20.53 -25.80 -8.45
C PRO A 129 19.39 -26.81 -8.30
N LYS A 130 18.22 -26.41 -7.76
CA LYS A 130 17.04 -27.26 -7.55
C LYS A 130 15.79 -26.56 -8.10
N PRO A 131 15.47 -26.72 -9.40
CA PRO A 131 14.41 -25.95 -10.05
C PRO A 131 13.02 -26.04 -9.37
N ASP A 132 12.69 -27.18 -8.77
CA ASP A 132 11.40 -27.41 -8.11
C ASP A 132 11.33 -26.86 -6.67
N THR A 133 12.37 -26.20 -6.18
CA THR A 133 12.43 -25.64 -4.83
C THR A 133 12.98 -24.22 -4.87
N ALA A 134 12.34 -23.29 -4.16
CA ALA A 134 12.82 -21.91 -4.10
C ALA A 134 14.24 -21.84 -3.50
N SER A 135 15.15 -21.15 -4.18
CA SER A 135 16.51 -20.89 -3.69
C SER A 135 16.53 -19.78 -2.64
N ASN A 136 17.61 -19.66 -1.86
CA ASN A 136 17.77 -18.62 -0.84
C ASN A 136 17.57 -17.20 -1.41
N PRO A 137 18.18 -16.81 -2.56
CA PRO A 137 17.87 -15.54 -3.22
C PRO A 137 16.40 -15.35 -3.58
N MET A 138 15.70 -16.40 -4.03
CA MET A 138 14.27 -16.29 -4.37
C MET A 138 13.42 -16.04 -3.13
N ILE A 139 13.70 -16.75 -2.03
CA ILE A 139 13.02 -16.56 -0.74
C ILE A 139 13.27 -15.13 -0.22
N MET A 140 14.53 -14.69 -0.20
CA MET A 140 14.88 -13.34 0.23
C MET A 140 14.20 -12.29 -0.66
N PHE A 141 14.27 -12.46 -1.99
CA PHE A 141 13.65 -11.53 -2.93
C PHE A 141 12.14 -11.41 -2.74
N LEU A 142 11.46 -12.53 -2.54
CA LEU A 142 10.02 -12.56 -2.27
C LEU A 142 9.69 -11.87 -0.94
N VAL A 143 10.45 -12.14 0.13
CA VAL A 143 10.24 -11.51 1.43
C VAL A 143 10.47 -10.01 1.38
N LEU A 144 11.52 -9.54 0.69
CA LEU A 144 11.77 -8.09 0.57
C LEU A 144 10.78 -7.39 -0.37
N ASN A 145 10.17 -8.10 -1.32
CA ASN A 145 9.09 -7.55 -2.14
C ASN A 145 7.77 -7.47 -1.37
N THR A 146 7.50 -8.46 -0.52
CA THR A 146 6.27 -8.52 0.29
C THR A 146 6.32 -7.55 1.46
N ALA A 147 7.44 -7.50 2.18
CA ALA A 147 7.69 -6.58 3.31
C ALA A 147 8.30 -5.24 2.89
N GLY A 148 8.33 -4.93 1.58
CA GLY A 148 9.11 -3.83 1.01
C GLY A 148 8.83 -2.46 1.63
N ILE A 149 9.72 -1.50 1.38
CA ILE A 149 9.56 -0.12 1.84
C ILE A 149 8.73 0.62 0.79
N THR A 150 7.56 1.15 1.16
CA THR A 150 6.83 2.10 0.32
C THR A 150 7.22 3.50 0.75
N LEU A 151 7.95 4.24 -0.10
CA LEU A 151 8.31 5.61 0.26
C LEU A 151 7.08 6.51 0.22
N ILE A 152 6.30 6.46 -0.86
CA ILE A 152 5.11 7.31 -1.02
C ILE A 152 3.90 6.43 -1.35
N PRO A 153 2.91 6.31 -0.46
CA PRO A 153 1.68 5.55 -0.73
C PRO A 153 0.72 6.36 -1.62
N THR A 154 1.14 6.65 -2.86
CA THR A 154 0.48 7.57 -3.80
C THR A 154 -0.98 7.19 -4.07
N SER A 155 -1.25 5.90 -4.29
CA SER A 155 -2.60 5.39 -4.57
C SER A 155 -3.54 5.56 -3.37
N VAL A 156 -3.05 5.41 -2.15
CA VAL A 156 -3.85 5.59 -0.92
C VAL A 156 -4.10 7.07 -0.65
N ILE A 157 -3.08 7.92 -0.80
CA ILE A 157 -3.24 9.38 -0.72
C ILE A 157 -4.30 9.84 -1.73
N ALA A 158 -4.28 9.30 -2.95
CA ALA A 158 -5.25 9.60 -3.99
C ALA A 158 -6.68 9.22 -3.60
N ILE A 159 -6.88 7.98 -3.12
CA ILE A 159 -8.20 7.50 -2.68
C ILE A 159 -8.72 8.36 -1.53
N ARG A 160 -7.87 8.66 -0.54
CA ARG A 160 -8.24 9.52 0.59
C ARG A 160 -8.64 10.91 0.14
N GLN A 161 -7.90 11.51 -0.78
CA GLN A 161 -8.25 12.82 -1.32
C GLN A 161 -9.61 12.78 -2.05
N ALA A 162 -9.85 11.74 -2.86
CA ALA A 162 -11.12 11.58 -3.57
C ALA A 162 -12.32 11.41 -2.61
N ILE A 163 -12.15 10.63 -1.54
CA ILE A 163 -13.19 10.45 -0.53
C ILE A 163 -13.39 11.73 0.30
N ALA A 164 -12.32 12.43 0.66
CA ALA A 164 -12.41 13.71 1.38
C ALA A 164 -13.20 14.76 0.60
N LEU A 165 -12.99 14.85 -0.72
CA LEU A 165 -13.76 15.72 -1.61
C LEU A 165 -15.25 15.35 -1.60
N LYS A 166 -15.58 14.05 -1.66
CA LYS A 166 -16.97 13.57 -1.55
C LYS A 166 -17.60 13.88 -0.19
N GLN A 167 -16.82 13.85 0.88
CA GLN A 167 -17.25 14.16 2.25
C GLN A 167 -17.29 15.68 2.53
N GLY A 168 -16.94 16.53 1.55
CA GLY A 168 -16.99 17.99 1.70
C GLY A 168 -15.87 18.57 2.57
N LEU A 169 -14.79 17.83 2.79
CA LEU A 169 -13.66 18.28 3.60
C LEU A 169 -12.78 19.27 2.81
N VAL A 170 -12.72 20.51 3.29
CA VAL A 170 -11.87 21.58 2.73
C VAL A 170 -10.52 21.59 3.46
N GLY A 171 -9.42 21.70 2.72
CA GLY A 171 -8.07 21.77 3.30
C GLY A 171 -7.55 20.45 3.89
N PHE A 172 -8.20 19.32 3.57
CA PHE A 172 -7.77 18.00 4.01
C PHE A 172 -6.39 17.63 3.47
N ASN A 173 -5.48 17.23 4.36
CA ASN A 173 -4.17 16.74 3.99
C ASN A 173 -4.16 15.21 3.89
N ALA A 174 -4.38 14.68 2.69
CA ALA A 174 -4.35 13.24 2.45
C ALA A 174 -2.96 12.58 2.66
N ALA A 175 -1.89 13.36 2.83
CA ALA A 175 -0.54 12.87 3.06
C ALA A 175 -0.17 12.75 4.56
N ASP A 176 -1.06 13.07 5.49
CA ASP A 176 -0.80 12.93 6.94
C ASP A 176 -0.54 11.48 7.42
N ILE A 177 -0.82 10.48 6.58
CA ILE A 177 -0.49 9.06 6.78
C ILE A 177 0.95 8.70 6.35
N PHE A 178 1.65 9.60 5.67
CA PHE A 178 2.94 9.33 5.04
C PHE A 178 3.97 8.79 6.05
N LEU A 179 4.20 9.53 7.13
CA LEU A 179 5.24 9.19 8.10
C LEU A 179 4.92 7.89 8.87
N PRO A 180 3.68 7.68 9.39
CA PRO A 180 3.30 6.39 9.96
C PRO A 180 3.45 5.22 8.99
N THR A 181 3.11 5.40 7.71
CA THR A 181 3.25 4.35 6.68
C THR A 181 4.71 4.03 6.40
N LEU A 182 5.56 5.05 6.29
CA LEU A 182 7.01 4.86 6.10
C LEU A 182 7.64 4.11 7.29
N LEU A 183 7.24 4.45 8.51
CA LEU A 183 7.70 3.75 9.72
C LEU A 183 7.21 2.30 9.74
N GLY A 184 5.91 2.07 9.48
CA GLY A 184 5.32 0.74 9.46
C GLY A 184 5.98 -0.19 8.44
N THR A 185 6.14 0.29 7.20
CA THR A 185 6.82 -0.48 6.14
C THR A 185 8.28 -0.73 6.42
N PHE A 186 8.99 0.23 7.03
CA PHE A 186 10.39 0.01 7.42
C PHE A 186 10.52 -1.05 8.52
N VAL A 187 9.63 -1.03 9.51
CA VAL A 187 9.60 -2.06 10.57
C VAL A 187 9.29 -3.44 9.96
N SER A 188 8.31 -3.53 9.05
CA SER A 188 7.99 -4.76 8.32
C SER A 188 9.20 -5.26 7.53
N PHE A 189 9.85 -4.38 6.76
CA PHE A 189 11.07 -4.68 6.02
C PHE A 189 12.20 -5.21 6.91
N CYS A 190 12.43 -4.57 8.06
CA CYS A 190 13.42 -5.01 9.04
C CYS A 190 13.10 -6.40 9.57
N ALA A 191 11.85 -6.62 9.98
CA ALA A 191 11.41 -7.90 10.54
C ALA A 191 11.57 -9.03 9.51
N GLY A 192 11.13 -8.81 8.26
CA GLY A 192 11.28 -9.76 7.16
C GLY A 192 12.74 -10.05 6.84
N LEU A 193 13.56 -9.01 6.69
CA LEU A 193 14.99 -9.17 6.41
C LEU A 193 15.70 -9.95 7.53
N VAL A 194 15.47 -9.58 8.80
CA VAL A 194 16.11 -10.22 9.95
C VAL A 194 15.67 -11.69 10.05
N ALA A 195 14.38 -11.97 9.91
CA ALA A 195 13.87 -13.35 9.96
C ALA A 195 14.54 -14.24 8.91
N VAL A 196 14.61 -13.78 7.65
CA VAL A 196 15.25 -14.54 6.57
C VAL A 196 16.75 -14.61 6.75
N ALA A 197 17.40 -13.52 7.17
CA ALA A 197 18.84 -13.49 7.37
C ALA A 197 19.29 -14.43 8.50
N VAL A 198 18.52 -14.53 9.60
CA VAL A 198 18.78 -15.50 10.67
C VAL A 198 18.66 -16.93 10.15
N TRP A 199 17.61 -17.21 9.37
CA TRP A 199 17.39 -18.53 8.79
C TRP A 199 18.48 -18.93 7.77
N GLN A 200 18.83 -18.01 6.87
CA GLN A 200 19.83 -18.20 5.82
C GLN A 200 21.27 -17.93 6.30
N ARG A 201 21.47 -17.57 7.57
CA ARG A 201 22.76 -17.22 8.19
C ARG A 201 23.53 -16.10 7.47
N ILE A 202 22.81 -15.09 7.00
CA ILE A 202 23.37 -13.90 6.35
C ILE A 202 23.90 -12.93 7.40
N ASN A 203 25.13 -12.44 7.21
CA ASN A 203 25.75 -11.48 8.12
C ASN A 203 25.23 -10.04 7.90
N LEU A 204 24.21 -9.65 8.67
CA LEU A 204 23.66 -8.29 8.69
C LEU A 204 24.57 -7.26 9.37
N LEU A 205 25.59 -7.67 10.13
CA LEU A 205 26.55 -6.76 10.78
C LEU A 205 27.62 -6.23 9.82
N SER A 206 27.40 -6.34 8.52
CA SER A 206 28.28 -5.77 7.52
C SER A 206 28.14 -4.25 7.43
N ARG A 207 29.25 -3.54 7.18
CA ARG A 207 29.26 -2.08 7.09
C ARG A 207 28.13 -1.49 6.21
N PRO A 208 27.86 -1.98 4.97
CA PRO A 208 26.80 -1.40 4.15
C PRO A 208 25.40 -1.55 4.76
N VAL A 209 25.13 -2.69 5.39
CA VAL A 209 23.84 -2.99 6.02
C VAL A 209 23.67 -2.16 7.30
N LEU A 210 24.72 -2.10 8.14
CA LEU A 210 24.72 -1.27 9.33
C LEU A 210 24.58 0.23 9.00
N THR A 211 25.26 0.72 7.96
CA THR A 211 25.12 2.12 7.52
C THR A 211 23.70 2.42 7.05
N PHE A 212 23.06 1.50 6.34
CA PHE A 212 21.66 1.65 5.90
C PHE A 212 20.72 1.76 7.11
N PHE A 213 20.80 0.82 8.05
CA PHE A 213 19.95 0.83 9.25
C PHE A 213 20.26 1.99 10.20
N ALA A 214 21.54 2.28 10.44
CA ALA A 214 21.95 3.40 11.27
C ALA A 214 21.53 4.74 10.67
N GLY A 215 21.61 4.89 9.33
CA GLY A 215 21.14 6.09 8.64
C GLY A 215 19.64 6.31 8.83
N PHE A 216 18.83 5.26 8.66
CA PHE A 216 17.39 5.35 8.90
C PHE A 216 17.06 5.59 10.38
N ALA A 217 17.71 4.88 11.30
CA ALA A 217 17.50 5.04 12.73
C ALA A 217 17.91 6.45 13.21
N ALA A 218 19.01 7.01 12.69
CA ALA A 218 19.43 8.38 12.98
C ALA A 218 18.42 9.40 12.42
N LEU A 219 17.94 9.20 11.20
CA LEU A 219 16.93 10.07 10.58
C LEU A 219 15.63 10.07 11.40
N MET A 220 15.11 8.89 11.72
CA MET A 220 13.86 8.75 12.50
C MET A 220 14.03 9.18 13.96
N GLY A 221 15.16 8.85 14.59
CA GLY A 221 15.49 9.27 15.95
C GLY A 221 15.62 10.80 16.06
N GLY A 222 16.28 11.43 15.08
CA GLY A 222 16.37 12.89 15.00
C GLY A 222 15.01 13.54 14.77
N LEU A 223 14.20 12.98 13.87
CA LEU A 223 12.83 13.45 13.62
C LEU A 223 11.96 13.33 14.88
N TYR A 224 12.02 12.19 15.57
CA TYR A 224 11.29 11.98 16.82
C TYR A 224 11.75 12.94 17.91
N ALA A 225 13.07 13.10 18.12
CA ALA A 225 13.60 14.02 19.13
C ALA A 225 13.17 15.47 18.87
N TRP A 226 13.09 15.88 17.60
CA TRP A 226 12.61 17.20 17.21
C TRP A 226 11.10 17.38 17.44
N LEU A 227 10.31 16.34 17.20
CA LEU A 227 8.86 16.38 17.34
C LEU A 227 8.37 16.17 18.77
N ALA A 228 9.09 15.39 19.59
CA ALA A 228 8.62 14.89 20.89
C ALA A 228 8.22 15.98 21.89
N GLY A 229 8.81 17.17 21.80
CA GLY A 229 8.47 18.30 22.67
C GLY A 229 7.20 19.07 22.27
N LEU A 230 6.55 18.72 21.16
CA LEU A 230 5.43 19.48 20.62
C LEU A 230 4.07 18.94 21.08
N PRO A 231 3.07 19.83 21.25
CA PRO A 231 1.68 19.41 21.42
C PRO A 231 1.22 18.49 20.27
N PRO A 232 0.34 17.49 20.52
CA PRO A 232 -0.09 16.53 19.50
C PRO A 232 -0.64 17.17 18.22
N GLU A 233 -1.38 18.27 18.34
CA GLU A 233 -1.94 19.01 17.19
C GLU A 233 -0.84 19.62 16.31
N ARG A 234 0.14 20.27 16.93
CA ARG A 234 1.31 20.85 16.24
C ARG A 234 2.17 19.77 15.60
N MET A 235 2.34 18.64 16.29
CA MET A 235 3.05 17.49 15.77
C MET A 235 2.37 16.96 14.51
N ALA A 236 1.04 16.77 14.53
CA ALA A 236 0.27 16.32 13.38
C ALA A 236 0.36 17.30 12.20
N GLN A 237 0.24 18.61 12.46
CA GLN A 237 0.43 19.64 11.43
C GLN A 237 1.83 19.59 10.81
N MET A 238 2.86 19.42 11.63
CA MET A 238 4.24 19.43 11.16
C MET A 238 4.61 18.15 10.42
N ILE A 239 4.10 16.99 10.85
CA ILE A 239 4.17 15.74 10.08
C ILE A 239 3.50 15.91 8.72
N GLY A 240 2.31 16.54 8.70
CA GLY A 240 1.59 16.83 7.46
C GLY A 240 2.37 17.76 6.51
N LEU A 241 3.02 18.80 7.05
CA LEU A 241 3.89 19.71 6.30
C LEU A 241 5.15 19.02 5.76
N LEU A 242 5.78 18.18 6.58
CA LEU A 242 6.94 17.39 6.15
C LEU A 242 6.57 16.42 5.03
N GLY A 243 5.46 15.71 5.18
CA GLY A 243 4.97 14.77 4.16
C GLY A 243 4.71 15.46 2.83
N SER A 244 3.91 16.54 2.84
CA SER A 244 3.59 17.28 1.62
C SER A 244 4.82 17.98 1.02
N GLY A 245 5.68 18.57 1.87
CA GLY A 245 6.92 19.23 1.46
C GLY A 245 7.93 18.26 0.84
N LEU A 246 8.11 17.07 1.41
CA LEU A 246 8.95 16.02 0.86
C LEU A 246 8.44 15.56 -0.51
N ILE A 247 7.13 15.33 -0.60
CA ILE A 247 6.48 14.92 -1.85
C ILE A 247 6.72 15.98 -2.94
N VAL A 248 6.42 17.25 -2.68
CA VAL A 248 6.63 18.33 -3.66
C VAL A 248 8.11 18.46 -4.03
N SER A 249 9.02 18.35 -3.06
CA SER A 249 10.46 18.40 -3.32
C SER A 249 10.92 17.25 -4.22
N LEU A 250 10.38 16.05 -4.04
CA LEU A 250 10.68 14.90 -4.89
C LEU A 250 10.16 15.10 -6.32
N ILE A 251 8.96 15.67 -6.48
CA ILE A 251 8.42 16.04 -7.80
C ILE A 251 9.35 17.04 -8.50
N THR A 252 9.73 18.12 -7.79
CA THR A 252 10.64 19.14 -8.33
C THR A 252 12.00 18.55 -8.68
N LEU A 253 12.54 17.65 -7.85
CA LEU A 253 13.78 16.93 -8.13
C LEU A 253 13.67 16.11 -9.43
N PHE A 254 12.56 15.40 -9.63
CA PHE A 254 12.34 14.56 -10.80
C PHE A 254 12.32 15.39 -12.08
N VAL A 255 11.55 16.49 -12.06
CA VAL A 255 11.49 17.46 -13.16
C VAL A 255 12.85 18.09 -13.41
N ALA A 256 13.55 18.55 -12.37
CA ALA A 256 14.83 19.21 -12.50
C ALA A 256 15.91 18.29 -13.10
N VAL A 257 15.99 17.04 -12.63
CA VAL A 257 16.97 16.06 -13.14
C VAL A 257 16.65 15.67 -14.58
N ALA A 258 15.37 15.45 -14.92
CA ALA A 258 14.96 15.14 -16.28
C ALA A 258 15.23 16.30 -17.23
N ALA A 259 14.92 17.54 -16.83
CA ALA A 259 15.19 18.75 -17.60
C ALA A 259 16.70 18.94 -17.80
N TRP A 260 17.52 18.75 -16.75
CA TRP A 260 18.98 18.85 -16.85
C TRP A 260 19.55 17.80 -17.81
N ARG A 261 18.98 16.59 -17.84
CA ARG A 261 19.34 15.54 -18.79
C ARG A 261 18.73 15.72 -20.18
N ARG A 262 18.08 16.86 -20.45
CA ARG A 262 17.45 17.21 -21.73
C ARG A 262 16.39 16.19 -22.19
N ILE A 263 15.69 15.59 -21.23
CA ILE A 263 14.52 14.75 -21.50
C ILE A 263 13.31 15.66 -21.74
N ASP A 264 12.44 15.32 -22.71
CA ASP A 264 11.15 15.99 -22.87
C ASP A 264 10.24 15.64 -21.68
N VAL A 265 10.22 16.55 -20.70
CA VAL A 265 9.48 16.37 -19.44
C VAL A 265 7.98 16.33 -19.69
N TYR A 266 7.47 17.11 -20.64
CA TYR A 266 6.04 17.17 -20.91
C TYR A 266 5.56 15.90 -21.61
N GLU A 267 6.29 15.42 -22.61
CA GLU A 267 5.98 14.16 -23.29
C GLU A 267 6.05 12.98 -22.31
N ALA A 268 7.10 12.92 -21.48
CA ALA A 268 7.24 11.93 -20.41
C ALA A 268 6.04 11.96 -19.45
N PHE A 269 5.63 13.15 -19.02
CA PHE A 269 4.47 13.31 -18.16
C PHE A 269 3.19 12.79 -18.82
N VAL A 270 2.93 13.17 -20.08
CA VAL A 270 1.73 12.77 -20.80
C VAL A 270 1.69 11.25 -21.03
N GLU A 271 2.82 10.63 -21.33
CA GLU A 271 2.92 9.17 -21.43
C GLU A 271 2.55 8.49 -20.11
N GLY A 272 3.16 8.90 -19.00
CA GLY A 272 2.84 8.36 -17.68
C GLY A 272 1.39 8.63 -17.27
N ALA A 273 0.85 9.80 -17.64
CA ALA A 273 -0.54 10.14 -17.37
C ALA A 273 -1.53 9.21 -18.08
N LYS A 274 -1.24 8.83 -19.34
CA LYS A 274 -2.05 7.84 -20.09
C LYS A 274 -2.01 6.47 -19.43
N GLU A 275 -0.87 6.04 -18.91
CA GLU A 275 -0.77 4.82 -18.11
C GLU A 275 -1.63 4.91 -16.84
N GLY A 276 -1.59 6.06 -16.14
CA GLY A 276 -2.39 6.31 -14.93
C GLY A 276 -3.88 6.21 -15.18
N PHE A 277 -4.33 6.77 -16.30
CA PHE A 277 -5.70 6.61 -16.76
C PHE A 277 -6.08 5.14 -16.96
N GLY A 278 -5.26 4.37 -17.67
CA GLY A 278 -5.50 2.95 -17.93
C GLY A 278 -5.61 2.12 -16.65
N VAL A 279 -4.70 2.33 -15.69
CA VAL A 279 -4.74 1.62 -14.41
C VAL A 279 -5.99 1.96 -13.61
N ALA A 280 -6.36 3.24 -13.54
CA ALA A 280 -7.56 3.66 -12.83
C ALA A 280 -8.83 2.99 -13.39
N VAL A 281 -8.95 2.89 -14.72
CA VAL A 281 -10.05 2.18 -15.38
C VAL A 281 -10.03 0.68 -15.05
N GLN A 282 -8.86 0.05 -15.01
CA GLN A 282 -8.74 -1.36 -14.65
C GLN A 282 -9.11 -1.66 -13.19
N ILE A 283 -9.01 -0.69 -12.28
CA ILE A 283 -9.37 -0.85 -10.86
C ILE A 283 -10.90 -0.85 -10.65
N ILE A 284 -11.67 -0.15 -11.51
CA ILE A 284 -13.13 0.01 -11.38
C ILE A 284 -13.85 -1.31 -11.09
N PRO A 285 -13.70 -2.38 -11.91
CA PRO A 285 -14.51 -3.58 -11.74
C PRO A 285 -14.21 -4.30 -10.43
N TYR A 286 -12.94 -4.34 -10.01
CA TYR A 286 -12.53 -4.97 -8.77
C TYR A 286 -13.07 -4.23 -7.55
N LEU A 287 -13.04 -2.89 -7.60
CA LEU A 287 -13.52 -2.05 -6.52
C LEU A 287 -15.04 -2.17 -6.38
N ILE A 288 -15.79 -2.13 -7.49
CA ILE A 288 -17.24 -2.35 -7.50
C ILE A 288 -17.59 -3.75 -6.98
N ALA A 289 -16.93 -4.79 -7.48
CA ALA A 289 -17.21 -6.17 -7.07
C ALA A 289 -17.02 -6.35 -5.56
N MET A 290 -15.92 -5.83 -5.00
CA MET A 290 -15.65 -5.95 -3.58
C MET A 290 -16.59 -5.11 -2.73
N LEU A 291 -16.86 -3.85 -3.10
CA LEU A 291 -17.80 -3.01 -2.36
C LEU A 291 -19.21 -3.58 -2.36
N ALA A 292 -19.66 -4.17 -3.47
CA ALA A 292 -20.95 -4.85 -3.55
C ALA A 292 -21.05 -6.00 -2.55
N ALA A 293 -20.03 -6.87 -2.49
CA ALA A 293 -20.01 -7.97 -1.52
C ALA A 293 -19.96 -7.50 -0.07
N ILE A 294 -19.13 -6.48 0.22
CA ILE A 294 -19.05 -5.87 1.55
C ILE A 294 -20.39 -5.23 1.92
N SER A 295 -21.07 -4.57 0.99
CA SER A 295 -22.38 -3.95 1.18
C SER A 295 -23.43 -4.96 1.62
N VAL A 296 -23.50 -6.12 0.95
CA VAL A 296 -24.42 -7.20 1.33
C VAL A 296 -24.14 -7.69 2.75
N PHE A 297 -22.86 -7.97 3.05
CA PHE A 297 -22.46 -8.47 4.37
C PHE A 297 -22.67 -7.45 5.50
N ARG A 298 -22.45 -6.15 5.22
CA ARG A 298 -22.63 -5.05 6.17
C ARG A 298 -24.12 -4.74 6.40
N THR A 299 -24.91 -4.60 5.33
CA THR A 299 -26.34 -4.26 5.42
C THR A 299 -27.15 -5.33 6.16
N THR A 300 -26.68 -6.57 6.14
CA THR A 300 -27.29 -7.71 6.84
C THR A 300 -26.76 -7.89 8.26
N GLY A 301 -25.94 -6.96 8.77
CA GLY A 301 -25.38 -6.97 10.13
C GLY A 301 -24.20 -7.92 10.33
N GLY A 302 -23.79 -8.68 9.30
CA GLY A 302 -22.66 -9.62 9.39
C GLY A 302 -21.35 -8.95 9.82
N MET A 303 -21.10 -7.73 9.31
CA MET A 303 -19.93 -6.94 9.72
C MET A 303 -19.99 -6.53 11.19
N ASP A 304 -21.16 -6.15 11.69
CA ASP A 304 -21.32 -5.72 13.09
C ASP A 304 -21.10 -6.88 14.06
N TYR A 305 -21.56 -8.08 13.72
CA TYR A 305 -21.27 -9.28 14.51
C TYR A 305 -19.78 -9.64 14.51
N LEU A 306 -19.13 -9.58 13.34
CA LEU A 306 -17.71 -9.88 13.22
C LEU A 306 -16.86 -8.89 14.03
N ILE A 307 -17.07 -7.59 13.81
CA ILE A 307 -16.35 -6.51 14.50
C ILE A 307 -16.69 -6.48 15.98
N GLY A 308 -17.97 -6.66 16.35
CA GLY A 308 -18.44 -6.69 17.73
C GLY A 308 -17.88 -7.86 18.53
N GLY A 309 -17.80 -9.05 17.91
CA GLY A 309 -17.18 -10.23 18.53
C GLY A 309 -15.70 -10.01 18.82
N ILE A 310 -14.95 -9.52 17.83
CA ILE A 310 -13.52 -9.20 18.00
C ILE A 310 -13.35 -8.10 19.06
N ARG A 311 -14.15 -7.04 19.00
CA ARG A 311 -14.10 -5.93 19.97
C ARG A 311 -14.33 -6.44 21.41
N THR A 312 -15.30 -7.32 21.61
CA THR A 312 -15.59 -7.90 22.92
C THR A 312 -14.40 -8.71 23.43
N ALA A 313 -13.77 -9.53 22.58
CA ALA A 313 -12.58 -10.28 22.95
C ALA A 313 -11.39 -9.38 23.30
N VAL A 314 -11.13 -8.32 22.52
CA VAL A 314 -10.05 -7.35 22.77
C VAL A 314 -10.27 -6.60 24.09
N LEU A 315 -11.50 -6.15 24.35
CA LEU A 315 -11.86 -5.48 25.60
C LEU A 315 -11.77 -6.42 26.81
N ALA A 316 -12.13 -7.71 26.64
CA ALA A 316 -11.99 -8.71 27.70
C ALA A 316 -10.52 -8.96 28.09
N LEU A 317 -9.58 -8.71 27.18
CA LEU A 317 -8.14 -8.74 27.46
C LEU A 317 -7.60 -7.43 28.08
N GLY A 318 -8.47 -6.44 28.32
CA GLY A 318 -8.09 -5.13 28.86
C GLY A 318 -7.38 -4.23 27.85
N LEU A 319 -7.47 -4.53 26.55
CA LEU A 319 -6.81 -3.77 25.49
C LEU A 319 -7.77 -2.74 24.85
N ASN A 320 -7.21 -1.65 24.30
CA ASN A 320 -7.97 -0.67 23.53
C ASN A 320 -8.46 -1.30 22.22
N ALA A 321 -9.74 -1.11 21.86
CA ALA A 321 -10.37 -1.71 20.69
C ALA A 321 -10.69 -0.73 19.53
N ASP A 322 -10.15 0.49 19.55
CA ASP A 322 -10.38 1.53 18.54
C ASP A 322 -9.81 1.16 17.16
N PHE A 323 -8.84 0.23 17.13
CA PHE A 323 -8.25 -0.27 15.89
C PHE A 323 -9.11 -1.35 15.19
N VAL A 324 -10.07 -1.95 15.91
CA VAL A 324 -10.82 -3.12 15.43
C VAL A 324 -11.56 -2.85 14.11
N PRO A 325 -12.18 -1.67 13.88
CA PRO A 325 -12.86 -1.41 12.60
C PRO A 325 -11.92 -1.42 11.38
N ALA A 326 -10.62 -1.18 11.56
CA ALA A 326 -9.63 -1.25 10.48
C ALA A 326 -9.03 -2.66 10.29
N LEU A 327 -9.25 -3.58 11.24
CA LEU A 327 -8.67 -4.92 11.23
C LEU A 327 -9.00 -5.76 9.98
N PRO A 328 -10.24 -5.72 9.43
CA PRO A 328 -10.55 -6.44 8.19
C PRO A 328 -9.65 -6.04 7.03
N VAL A 329 -9.23 -4.77 6.96
CA VAL A 329 -8.31 -4.27 5.92
C VAL A 329 -6.97 -4.99 6.04
N GLY A 330 -6.42 -5.10 7.26
CA GLY A 330 -5.14 -5.79 7.50
C GLY A 330 -5.21 -7.28 7.18
N LEU A 331 -6.27 -7.96 7.60
CA LEU A 331 -6.48 -9.37 7.28
C LEU A 331 -6.58 -9.58 5.77
N MET A 332 -7.35 -8.74 5.08
CA MET A 332 -7.51 -8.84 3.64
C MET A 332 -6.23 -8.49 2.89
N LYS A 333 -5.42 -7.54 3.38
CA LYS A 333 -4.18 -7.10 2.74
C LYS A 333 -3.21 -8.25 2.51
N THR A 334 -3.10 -9.17 3.50
CA THR A 334 -2.27 -10.37 3.38
C THR A 334 -2.74 -11.36 2.30
N LEU A 335 -4.01 -11.30 1.91
CA LEU A 335 -4.64 -12.20 0.94
C LEU A 335 -4.81 -11.55 -0.44
N SER A 336 -5.04 -10.23 -0.46
CA SER A 336 -5.34 -9.46 -1.66
C SER A 336 -5.27 -7.95 -1.39
N GLY A 337 -4.28 -7.27 -1.98
CA GLY A 337 -4.22 -5.81 -1.98
C GLY A 337 -5.40 -5.11 -2.67
N SER A 338 -6.10 -5.73 -3.62
CA SER A 338 -7.29 -5.16 -4.26
C SER A 338 -8.55 -5.32 -3.40
N GLY A 339 -8.71 -6.48 -2.73
CA GLY A 339 -9.76 -6.68 -1.72
C GLY A 339 -9.62 -5.72 -0.55
N ALA A 340 -8.39 -5.51 -0.08
CA ALA A 340 -8.08 -4.62 1.03
C ALA A 340 -8.39 -3.15 0.69
N ARG A 341 -8.16 -2.72 -0.57
CA ARG A 341 -8.60 -1.40 -1.03
C ARG A 341 -10.11 -1.21 -0.92
N GLY A 342 -10.90 -2.22 -1.29
CA GLY A 342 -12.36 -2.17 -1.14
C GLY A 342 -12.79 -2.00 0.32
N LEU A 343 -12.20 -2.78 1.23
CA LEU A 343 -12.46 -2.65 2.67
C LEU A 343 -11.97 -1.31 3.25
N MET A 344 -10.84 -0.80 2.79
CA MET A 344 -10.34 0.52 3.21
C MET A 344 -11.32 1.62 2.82
N VAL A 345 -11.82 1.60 1.58
CA VAL A 345 -12.84 2.54 1.10
C VAL A 345 -14.10 2.44 1.97
N ASP A 346 -14.57 1.22 2.23
CA ASP A 346 -15.73 0.96 3.08
C ASP A 346 -15.55 1.50 4.51
N VAL A 347 -14.37 1.33 5.12
CA VAL A 347 -14.04 1.92 6.43
C VAL A 347 -14.08 3.45 6.38
N MET A 348 -13.51 4.07 5.35
CA MET A 348 -13.49 5.54 5.21
C MET A 348 -14.86 6.13 4.90
N THR A 349 -15.70 5.43 4.14
CA THR A 349 -17.08 5.86 3.87
C THR A 349 -17.96 5.70 5.10
N THR A 350 -17.73 4.66 5.91
CA THR A 350 -18.52 4.37 7.11
C THR A 350 -18.13 5.24 8.30
N HIS A 351 -16.83 5.38 8.57
CA HIS A 351 -16.32 6.07 9.76
C HIS A 351 -15.78 7.49 9.49
N GLY A 352 -15.63 7.87 8.23
CA GLY A 352 -14.99 9.13 7.82
C GLY A 352 -13.51 8.96 7.50
N VAL A 353 -13.02 9.67 6.48
CA VAL A 353 -11.63 9.54 5.99
C VAL A 353 -10.57 10.11 6.94
N ASP A 354 -10.96 11.06 7.80
CA ASP A 354 -10.10 11.68 8.83
C ASP A 354 -10.22 10.99 10.20
N SER A 355 -11.12 9.99 10.33
CA SER A 355 -11.26 9.22 11.57
C SER A 355 -10.03 8.36 11.86
N PHE A 356 -9.80 7.99 13.12
CA PHE A 356 -8.72 7.07 13.48
C PHE A 356 -8.78 5.74 12.69
N PRO A 357 -9.93 5.04 12.59
CA PRO A 357 -10.03 3.86 11.73
C PRO A 357 -9.75 4.13 10.26
N GLY A 358 -10.19 5.29 9.73
CA GLY A 358 -9.90 5.71 8.36
C GLY A 358 -8.41 5.91 8.09
N LYS A 359 -7.69 6.57 9.00
CA LYS A 359 -6.24 6.75 8.92
C LYS A 359 -5.50 5.42 9.09
N LEU A 360 -5.93 4.57 10.03
CA LEU A 360 -5.31 3.28 10.26
C LEU A 360 -5.49 2.34 9.05
N ALA A 361 -6.70 2.26 8.50
CA ALA A 361 -6.98 1.51 7.28
C ALA A 361 -6.12 2.00 6.10
N ALA A 362 -5.93 3.31 5.99
CA ALA A 362 -5.04 3.89 4.99
C ALA A 362 -3.57 3.49 5.20
N ILE A 363 -3.07 3.56 6.43
CA ILE A 363 -1.69 3.18 6.76
C ILE A 363 -1.46 1.71 6.43
N ILE A 364 -2.39 0.83 6.80
CA ILE A 364 -2.35 -0.60 6.46
C ILE A 364 -2.33 -0.78 4.94
N GLN A 365 -3.24 -0.14 4.21
CA GLN A 365 -3.32 -0.29 2.76
C GLN A 365 -2.12 0.30 2.02
N GLY A 366 -1.58 1.40 2.55
CA GLY A 366 -0.42 2.12 2.03
C GLY A 366 0.90 1.44 2.38
N SER A 367 0.86 0.50 3.31
CA SER A 367 1.96 -0.41 3.56
C SER A 367 2.01 -1.50 2.48
N THR A 368 3.13 -2.21 2.42
CA THR A 368 3.34 -3.31 1.46
C THR A 368 2.44 -4.51 1.77
N GLU A 369 2.46 -5.55 0.93
CA GLU A 369 1.47 -6.65 0.92
C GLU A 369 1.51 -7.58 2.17
N THR A 370 2.17 -7.16 3.25
CA THR A 370 2.26 -7.81 4.57
C THR A 370 2.36 -6.76 5.67
#